data_AF-A0A1S6HHK1-F1
#
_entry.id   AF-A0A1S6HHK1-F1
#
_cell.length_a   1.000
_cell.length_b   1.000
_cell.length_c   1.000
_cell.angle_alpha   90.00
_cell.angle_beta   90.00
_cell.angle_gamma   90.00
#
_symmetry.space_group_name_H-M   'P 1'
#
loop_
_entity.id
_entity.type
_entity.pdbx_description
1 polymer ?
#
loop_
_entity_poly.entity_id
_entity_poly.type
_entity_poly.pdbx_seq_one_letter_code
_entity_poly.pdbx_strand_id
1 'polypeptide(L)' 'MTKKTFNVKGMHCKSCEMLIKDVLSEVDGVKKVDVSLINNTVTVDFDDKKENAIIKSIEGEGYHVRK' A
#
# COMPACT_ATOMS: atom_id res chain seq x y z
N MET A 1 7.42 -3.27 -14.49
CA MET A 1 6.88 -2.12 -13.73
C MET A 1 5.40 -2.11 -13.95
N THR A 2 4.67 -2.29 -12.86
CA THR A 2 3.25 -2.54 -12.86
C THR A 2 2.61 -1.62 -11.86
N LYS A 3 1.48 -1.04 -12.28
CA LYS A 3 0.62 -0.23 -11.44
C LYS A 3 -0.53 -1.11 -10.97
N LYS A 4 -0.71 -1.22 -9.65
CA LYS A 4 -1.83 -1.99 -9.09
C LYS A 4 -2.49 -1.25 -7.95
N THR A 5 -3.80 -1.38 -7.88
CA THR A 5 -4.62 -0.82 -6.80
C THR A 5 -5.10 -1.95 -5.89
N PHE A 6 -4.81 -1.81 -4.61
CA PHE A 6 -5.17 -2.72 -3.54
C PHE A 6 -6.29 -2.10 -2.70
N ASN A 7 -7.29 -2.88 -2.32
CA ASN A 7 -8.28 -2.45 -1.34
C ASN A 7 -7.72 -2.73 0.05
N VAL A 8 -7.65 -1.73 0.91
CA VAL A 8 -7.04 -1.86 2.23
C VAL A 8 -8.05 -1.51 3.31
N LYS A 9 -8.32 -2.47 4.20
CA LYS A 9 -9.19 -2.29 5.36
C LYS A 9 -8.38 -1.91 6.60
N GLY A 10 -8.99 -1.12 7.48
CA GLY A 10 -8.40 -0.66 8.74
C GLY A 10 -7.83 0.76 8.68
N MET A 11 -7.85 1.42 7.53
CA MET A 11 -7.55 2.85 7.46
C MET A 11 -8.75 3.65 7.98
N HIS A 12 -8.58 4.33 9.12
CA HIS A 12 -9.63 5.14 9.75
C HIS A 12 -9.24 6.62 9.95
N CYS A 13 -7.98 6.98 9.68
CA CYS A 13 -7.47 8.33 9.89
C CYS A 13 -6.45 8.72 8.81
N LYS A 14 -6.29 10.03 8.57
CA LYS A 14 -5.21 10.58 7.73
C LYS A 14 -3.82 10.12 8.17
N SER A 15 -3.62 9.88 9.46
CA SER A 15 -2.35 9.35 9.97
C SER A 15 -2.07 7.92 9.47
N CYS A 16 -3.11 7.08 9.33
CA CYS A 16 -2.99 5.74 8.76
C CYS A 16 -2.64 5.78 7.26
N GLU A 17 -3.24 6.74 6.54
CA GLU A 17 -2.93 6.99 5.13
C GLU A 17 -1.45 7.36 4.94
N MET A 18 -0.94 8.29 5.76
CA MET A 18 0.48 8.69 5.71
C MET A 18 1.42 7.54 6.10
N LEU A 19 1.12 6.78 7.16
CA LEU A 19 1.93 5.63 7.57
C LEU A 19 2.07 4.59 6.46
N ILE A 20 0.96 4.17 5.85
CA ILE A 20 1.00 3.20 4.74
C ILE A 20 1.81 3.74 3.58
N LYS A 21 1.66 5.03 3.26
CA LYS A 21 2.41 5.65 2.17
C LYS A 21 3.91 5.65 2.46
N ASP A 22 4.32 5.96 3.68
CA ASP A 22 5.71 6.02 4.11
C ASP A 22 6.35 4.62 4.04
N VAL A 23 5.74 3.65 4.72
CA VAL A 23 6.20 2.25 4.79
C VAL A 23 6.32 1.64 3.39
N LEU A 24 5.37 1.90 2.50
CA LEU A 24 5.41 1.38 1.13
C LEU A 24 6.42 2.10 0.24
N SER A 25 6.73 3.37 0.52
CA SER A 25 7.74 4.12 -0.23
C SER A 25 9.17 3.64 0.10
N GLU A 26 9.36 3.06 1.27
CA GLU A 26 10.64 2.43 1.68
C GLU A 26 10.84 1.03 1.10
N VAL A 27 9.80 0.40 0.53
CA VAL A 27 9.93 -0.92 -0.08
C VAL A 27 10.75 -0.81 -1.37
N ASP A 28 11.90 -1.48 -1.39
CA ASP A 28 12.75 -1.56 -2.58
C ASP A 28 11.98 -2.08 -3.80
N GLY A 29 12.05 -1.34 -4.91
CA GLY A 29 11.30 -1.61 -6.14
C GLY A 29 9.92 -0.93 -6.21
N VAL A 30 9.52 -0.17 -5.19
CA VAL A 30 8.40 0.77 -5.27
C VAL A 30 8.89 2.11 -5.80
N LYS A 31 8.18 2.64 -6.81
CA LYS A 31 8.47 3.96 -7.40
C LYS A 31 7.51 5.03 -6.95
N LYS A 32 6.24 4.67 -6.76
CA LYS A 32 5.20 5.62 -6.39
C LYS A 32 4.11 4.93 -5.59
N VAL A 33 3.63 5.63 -4.56
CA VAL A 33 2.52 5.21 -3.72
C VAL A 33 1.49 6.34 -3.65
N ASP A 34 0.25 6.01 -3.98
CA ASP A 34 -0.92 6.87 -3.85
C ASP A 34 -1.94 6.17 -2.97
N VAL A 35 -2.25 6.73 -1.80
CA VAL A 35 -3.23 6.19 -0.86
C VAL A 35 -4.47 7.07 -0.86
N SER A 36 -5.64 6.45 -0.83
CA SER A 36 -6.93 7.13 -0.80
C SER A 36 -7.75 6.61 0.37
N LEU A 37 -7.78 7.36 1.47
CA LEU A 37 -8.67 7.07 2.61
C LEU A 37 -10.15 7.08 2.21
N ILE A 38 -10.54 7.99 1.30
CA ILE A 38 -11.93 8.11 0.82
C ILE A 38 -12.41 6.81 0.16
N ASN A 39 -11.55 6.20 -0.66
CA ASN A 39 -11.87 4.98 -1.38
C ASN A 39 -11.41 3.70 -0.66
N ASN A 40 -10.68 3.83 0.46
CA ASN A 40 -9.98 2.73 1.13
C ASN A 40 -9.09 1.92 0.18
N THR A 41 -8.36 2.62 -0.69
CA THR A 41 -7.49 2.01 -1.69
C THR A 41 -6.06 2.53 -1.62
N VAL A 42 -5.11 1.66 -1.98
CA VAL A 42 -3.70 1.98 -2.11
C VAL A 42 -3.27 1.60 -3.52
N THR A 43 -2.82 2.58 -4.30
CA THR A 43 -2.26 2.38 -5.63
C THR A 43 -0.75 2.47 -5.57
N VAL A 44 -0.08 1.41 -6.03
CA VAL A 44 1.37 1.31 -6.01
C VAL A 44 1.88 1.06 -7.42
N ASP A 45 2.92 1.79 -7.79
CA ASP A 45 3.74 1.56 -8.98
C ASP A 45 5.03 0.87 -8.54
N PHE A 46 5.21 -0.39 -8.92
CA PHE A 46 6.29 -1.24 -8.41
C PHE A 46 6.77 -2.26 -9.44
N ASP A 47 7.90 -2.91 -9.16
CA ASP A 47 8.38 -4.05 -9.96
C ASP A 47 7.54 -5.30 -9.69
N ASP A 48 7.04 -5.99 -10.72
CA ASP A 48 6.12 -7.13 -10.60
C ASP A 48 6.51 -8.20 -9.56
N LYS A 49 7.81 -8.37 -9.31
CA LYS A 49 8.35 -9.32 -8.32
C LYS A 49 8.12 -8.89 -6.86
N LYS A 50 7.70 -7.64 -6.62
CA LYS A 50 7.55 -7.01 -5.30
C LYS A 50 6.10 -6.96 -4.81
N GLU A 51 5.12 -7.44 -5.59
CA GLU A 51 3.70 -7.47 -5.18
C GLU A 51 3.52 -8.10 -3.79
N ASN A 52 4.14 -9.26 -3.58
CA ASN A 52 4.00 -10.01 -2.33
C ASN A 52 4.70 -9.29 -1.15
N ALA A 53 5.77 -8.54 -1.41
CA ALA A 53 6.44 -7.74 -0.39
C ALA A 53 5.54 -6.57 0.06
N ILE A 54 4.89 -5.89 -0.89
CA ILE A 54 3.95 -4.79 -0.62
C ILE A 54 2.78 -5.26 0.23
N ILE A 55 2.16 -6.39 -0.12
CA ILE A 55 1.04 -6.95 0.64
C ILE A 55 1.48 -7.27 2.08
N LYS A 56 2.64 -7.92 2.25
CA LYS A 56 3.19 -8.23 3.57
C LYS A 56 3.52 -6.99 4.39
N SER A 57 4.04 -5.94 3.78
CA SER A 57 4.30 -4.67 4.48
C SER A 57 2.99 -4.07 5.00
N ILE A 58 1.92 -4.05 4.19
CA ILE A 58 0.62 -3.53 4.62
C ILE A 58 0.02 -4.39 5.75
N GLU A 59 0.09 -5.71 5.64
CA GLU A 59 -0.42 -6.62 6.67
C GLU A 59 0.41 -6.60 7.96
N GLY A 60 1.73 -6.37 7.87
CA GLY A 60 2.64 -6.21 9.00
C GLY A 60 2.30 -5.00 9.89
N GLU A 61 1.79 -3.93 9.28
CA GLU A 61 1.29 -2.73 9.97
C GLU A 61 -0.11 -2.94 10.59
N GLY A 62 -0.71 -4.13 10.43
CA GLY A 62 -2.02 -4.48 10.99
C GLY A 62 -3.22 -4.13 10.09
N TYR A 63 -2.99 -3.75 8.84
CA TYR A 63 -4.05 -3.53 7.86
C TYR A 63 -4.39 -4.83 7.11
N HIS A 64 -5.51 -4.83 6.38
CA HIS A 64 -5.91 -6.01 5.58
C HIS A 64 -6.06 -5.67 4.12
N VAL A 65 -5.32 -6.36 3.25
CA VAL A 65 -5.44 -6.21 1.81
C VAL A 65 -6.50 -7.16 1.26
N ARG A 66 -7.53 -6.62 0.61
CA ARG A 66 -8.52 -7.38 -0.16
C ARG A 66 -8.08 -7.49 -1.62
N LYS A 67 -8.15 -8.73 -2.11
CA LYS A 67 -7.82 -9.13 -3.48
C LYS A 67 -9.01 -8.96 -4.41
#